data_AF-A0A091FX29-F1
#
_entry.id   AF-A0A091FX29-F1
#
_cell.length_a   1.000
_cell.length_b   1.000
_cell.length_c   1.000
_cell.angle_alpha   90.00
_cell.angle_beta   90.00
_cell.angle_gamma   90.00
#
_symmetry.space_group_name_H-M   'P 1'
#
loop_
_entity.id
_entity.type
_entity.pdbx_description
1 polymer ?
#
loop_
_entity_poly.entity_id
_entity_poly.type
_entity_poly.pdbx_seq_one_letter_code
_entity_poly.pdbx_strand_id
1 'polypeptide(L)'
;MEKQVVSSSEERTFQYQDSLPSLPVPSLEESLSKYLDSVKPFLNQEEYKRTEDVVKKFENGIGKDCSRCGRGRKTRRNWLEDWWLNVAYLDLRISTQIHCNMGGAAPFIEHCWPPKEGTQIERACVNIWHNLKLWELLRTEKMPVERAGNAVLDMNQFRMLFCTCRIPGVNRDSIGSYFKTETEGECPSHLIVLCRGRVFSFDAIHEGNMMTPPEIFRQLAYIQKICHSEPDGPGLAALTSSGRTEWAKLREYLIDLDPKNLALLEKIQRSLFVVCLDDASPHATPEDYSEVTRLGLTGDPTLRWGDKSYNAIAFSNGTCSMFSDHSSLDGMALITLSTYVEKKIFETEGKWKGSDKVRDLPWPEELVFTVDQKVLSGIRRAKELYYDKVSDLQLVNYAFTSFGKALIKKKELHPDTFVQLALQLAYYKNHGRPGCCYETAMTRRFYHGRTETIRSCTVEAVEWCKSMLDPSDSNYHRLQLMHKAFAKHNKMRKECENGKGFDRHLLGLQIIAQEQGLPVPELYLDKAFTASGGGGNFVLSTSLTGYYRFNGCALPMVRHGYGFFYSIRDDRILAVCSSWNSCPETDAEVLCRTVFQCFQDMLQLTVAAHL
;
A
#
# COMPACT_ATOMS: atom_id res chain seq x y z
N MET A 1 38.84 -40.66 -0.08
CA MET A 1 38.83 -39.24 -0.51
C MET A 1 37.38 -38.83 -0.68
N GLU A 2 36.74 -38.51 0.44
CA GLU A 2 35.38 -37.96 0.45
C GLU A 2 35.45 -36.52 -0.04
N LYS A 3 34.70 -36.23 -1.11
CA LYS A 3 34.53 -34.88 -1.62
C LYS A 3 33.71 -34.10 -0.60
N GLN A 4 34.38 -33.27 0.19
CA GLN A 4 33.77 -32.16 0.90
C GLN A 4 33.06 -31.27 -0.13
N VAL A 5 31.75 -31.43 -0.23
CA VAL A 5 30.87 -30.44 -0.85
C VAL A 5 30.93 -29.23 0.07
N VAL A 6 31.69 -28.21 -0.35
CA VAL A 6 31.63 -26.88 0.25
C VAL A 6 30.22 -26.37 -0.01
N SER A 7 29.31 -26.57 0.95
CA SER A 7 28.00 -25.93 0.94
C SER A 7 28.24 -24.42 0.99
N SER A 8 27.80 -23.67 -0.01
CA SER A 8 27.91 -22.20 0.03
C SER A 8 27.22 -21.68 1.30
N SER A 9 27.96 -20.93 2.12
CA SER A 9 27.53 -20.42 3.43
C SER A 9 26.63 -19.18 3.37
N GLU A 10 26.17 -18.78 2.19
CA GLU A 10 25.38 -17.55 2.00
C GLU A 10 23.87 -17.86 1.97
N GLU A 11 23.11 -17.10 2.77
CA GLU A 11 21.65 -17.19 2.87
C GLU A 11 20.98 -16.66 1.59
N ARG A 12 20.16 -17.48 0.92
CA ARG A 12 19.39 -17.08 -0.27
C ARG A 12 18.05 -16.45 0.11
N THR A 13 17.63 -15.42 -0.62
CA THR A 13 16.40 -14.63 -0.38
C THR A 13 15.15 -15.48 -0.13
N PHE A 14 14.92 -16.54 -0.93
CA PHE A 14 13.69 -17.34 -0.86
C PHE A 14 13.87 -18.69 -0.16
N GLN A 15 15.03 -18.98 0.44
CA GLN A 15 15.36 -20.34 0.91
C GLN A 15 14.45 -20.89 2.02
N TYR A 16 13.75 -20.01 2.74
CA TYR A 16 12.89 -20.39 3.85
C TYR A 16 11.40 -20.47 3.47
N GLN A 17 11.02 -20.14 2.22
CA GLN A 17 9.61 -20.14 1.80
C GLN A 17 8.94 -21.49 2.07
N ASP A 18 9.64 -22.60 1.85
CA ASP A 18 9.12 -23.96 2.10
C ASP A 18 9.02 -24.33 3.58
N SER A 19 9.78 -23.66 4.44
CA SER A 19 9.82 -23.88 5.89
C SER A 19 8.82 -23.04 6.68
N LEU A 20 8.20 -22.03 6.06
CA LEU A 20 7.22 -21.17 6.72
C LEU A 20 5.99 -21.96 7.19
N PRO A 21 5.45 -21.67 8.39
CA PRO A 21 4.22 -22.31 8.85
C PRO A 21 3.04 -21.94 7.95
N SER A 22 2.05 -22.84 7.89
CA SER A 22 0.79 -22.55 7.20
C SER A 22 0.00 -21.48 7.96
N LEU A 23 -0.78 -20.67 7.25
CA LEU A 23 -1.68 -19.70 7.87
C LEU A 23 -2.72 -20.43 8.72
N PRO A 24 -2.83 -20.16 10.04
CA PRO A 24 -3.77 -20.86 10.90
C PRO A 24 -5.22 -20.46 10.56
N VAL A 25 -6.16 -21.33 10.95
CA VAL A 25 -7.59 -21.02 10.97
C VAL A 25 -7.96 -20.79 12.44
N PRO A 26 -8.38 -19.58 12.83
CA PRO A 26 -8.83 -19.29 14.20
C PRO A 26 -10.03 -20.16 14.62
N SER A 27 -10.29 -20.27 15.92
CA SER A 27 -11.53 -20.89 16.37
C SER A 27 -12.73 -19.99 16.07
N LEU A 28 -13.89 -20.61 15.78
CA LEU A 28 -15.13 -19.87 15.50
C LEU A 28 -15.56 -19.06 16.73
N GLU A 29 -15.58 -19.70 17.89
CA GLU A 29 -15.95 -19.10 19.18
C GLU A 29 -15.09 -17.87 19.52
N GLU A 30 -13.76 -17.98 19.46
CA GLU A 30 -12.88 -16.82 19.74
C GLU A 30 -13.08 -15.69 18.74
N SER A 31 -13.34 -16.03 17.47
CA SER A 31 -13.55 -15.02 16.42
C SER A 31 -14.85 -14.26 16.62
N LEU A 32 -15.94 -14.97 16.95
CA LEU A 32 -17.24 -14.39 17.23
C LEU A 32 -17.24 -13.58 18.54
N SER A 33 -16.53 -14.06 19.55
CA SER A 33 -16.33 -13.32 20.80
C SER A 33 -15.59 -11.98 20.57
N LYS A 34 -14.51 -11.99 19.78
CA LYS A 34 -13.79 -10.76 19.40
C LYS A 34 -14.64 -9.83 18.53
N TYR A 35 -15.44 -10.39 17.61
CA TYR A 35 -16.38 -9.60 16.82
C TYR A 35 -17.41 -8.90 17.70
N LEU A 36 -18.05 -9.62 18.62
CA LEU A 36 -18.99 -9.04 19.59
C LEU A 36 -18.35 -7.93 20.43
N ASP A 37 -17.11 -8.13 20.89
CA ASP A 37 -16.39 -7.08 21.62
C ASP A 37 -16.15 -5.83 20.76
N SER A 38 -15.88 -6.02 19.46
CA SER A 38 -15.61 -4.93 18.51
C SER A 38 -16.83 -4.11 18.11
N VAL A 39 -18.05 -4.64 18.26
CA VAL A 39 -19.27 -3.89 17.88
C VAL A 39 -19.78 -3.00 19.01
N LYS A 40 -19.43 -3.30 20.28
CA LYS A 40 -19.91 -2.57 21.47
C LYS A 40 -19.79 -1.04 21.37
N PRO A 41 -18.70 -0.45 20.83
CA PRO A 41 -18.57 1.00 20.74
C PRO A 41 -19.64 1.71 19.90
N PHE A 42 -20.36 0.97 19.06
CA PHE A 42 -21.27 1.52 18.04
C PHE A 42 -22.74 1.22 18.33
N LEU A 43 -23.04 0.44 19.36
CA LEU A 43 -24.38 -0.09 19.62
C LEU A 43 -24.91 0.35 20.97
N ASN A 44 -26.22 0.59 21.04
CA ASN A 44 -26.92 0.64 22.32
C ASN A 44 -27.20 -0.78 22.86
N GLN A 45 -27.77 -0.86 24.07
CA GLN A 45 -28.03 -2.14 24.74
C GLN A 45 -28.98 -3.07 23.97
N GLU A 46 -30.02 -2.53 23.32
CA GLU A 46 -30.99 -3.31 22.55
C GLU A 46 -30.37 -3.85 21.25
N GLU A 47 -29.63 -3.00 20.54
CA GLU A 47 -28.92 -3.37 19.32
C GLU A 47 -27.83 -4.41 19.58
N TYR A 48 -27.09 -4.26 20.68
CA TYR A 48 -26.08 -5.24 21.09
C TYR A 48 -26.71 -6.59 21.41
N LYS A 49 -27.81 -6.62 22.18
CA LYS A 49 -28.54 -7.86 22.49
C LYS A 49 -29.02 -8.58 21.22
N ARG A 50 -29.55 -7.83 20.25
CA ARG A 50 -29.92 -8.38 18.94
C ARG A 50 -28.71 -9.01 18.23
N THR A 51 -27.57 -8.32 18.24
CA THR A 51 -26.33 -8.83 17.63
C THR A 51 -25.87 -10.11 18.31
N GLU A 52 -25.96 -10.20 19.65
CA GLU A 52 -25.65 -11.43 20.39
C GLU A 52 -26.53 -12.61 19.96
N ASP A 53 -27.83 -12.38 19.77
CA ASP A 53 -28.76 -13.42 19.31
C ASP A 53 -28.43 -13.88 17.87
N VAL A 54 -28.10 -12.94 16.98
CA VAL A 54 -27.65 -13.23 15.61
C VAL A 54 -26.35 -14.04 15.61
N VAL A 55 -25.37 -13.65 16.44
CA VAL A 55 -24.08 -14.34 16.57
C VAL A 55 -24.28 -15.75 17.13
N LYS A 56 -25.10 -15.94 18.18
CA LYS A 56 -25.41 -17.27 18.74
C LYS A 56 -26.11 -18.16 17.72
N LYS A 57 -27.03 -17.62 16.92
CA LYS A 57 -27.69 -18.36 15.84
C LYS A 57 -26.71 -18.76 14.74
N PHE A 58 -25.80 -17.86 14.38
CA PHE A 58 -24.74 -18.14 13.40
C PHE A 58 -23.78 -19.23 13.92
N GLU A 59 -23.32 -19.11 15.16
CA GLU A 59 -22.42 -20.06 15.81
C GLU A 59 -23.01 -21.46 15.91
N ASN A 60 -24.30 -21.58 16.21
CA ASN A 60 -24.98 -22.87 16.36
C ASN A 60 -25.59 -23.41 15.05
N GLY A 61 -25.53 -22.64 13.96
CA GLY A 61 -26.09 -23.00 12.66
C GLY A 61 -25.05 -22.90 11.54
N ILE A 62 -25.34 -22.08 10.53
CA ILE A 62 -24.55 -21.97 9.29
C ILE A 62 -23.07 -21.65 9.53
N GLY A 63 -22.72 -20.89 10.57
CA GLY A 63 -21.34 -20.59 10.91
C GLY A 63 -20.53 -21.83 11.30
N LYS A 64 -21.14 -22.77 12.02
CA LYS A 64 -20.53 -24.06 12.36
C LYS A 64 -20.30 -24.93 11.13
N ASP A 65 -21.29 -24.97 10.25
CA ASP A 65 -21.22 -25.75 9.00
C ASP A 65 -20.15 -25.18 8.07
N CYS A 66 -20.13 -23.86 7.85
CA CYS A 66 -19.08 -23.18 7.11
C CYS A 66 -17.70 -23.40 7.74
N SER A 67 -17.57 -23.31 9.06
CA SER A 67 -16.31 -23.56 9.77
C SER A 67 -15.82 -25.00 9.57
N ARG A 68 -16.73 -25.98 9.59
CA ARG A 68 -16.42 -27.40 9.32
C ARG A 68 -15.93 -27.59 7.89
N CYS A 69 -16.61 -26.99 6.91
CA CYS A 69 -16.17 -27.01 5.51
C CYS A 69 -14.81 -26.34 5.31
N GLY A 70 -14.58 -25.19 5.96
CA GLY A 70 -13.32 -24.45 5.92
C GLY A 70 -12.13 -25.25 6.45
N ARG A 71 -12.33 -26.12 7.45
CA ARG A 71 -11.27 -27.02 7.94
C ARG A 71 -10.76 -27.99 6.87
N GLY A 72 -11.59 -28.36 5.89
CA GLY A 72 -11.17 -29.18 4.74
C GLY A 72 -10.13 -28.48 3.85
N ARG A 73 -10.04 -27.15 3.90
CA ARG A 73 -9.06 -26.35 3.17
C ARG A 73 -7.71 -26.22 3.88
N LYS A 74 -7.52 -26.84 5.06
CA LYS A 74 -6.21 -26.96 5.74
C LYS A 74 -5.15 -27.69 4.91
N THR A 75 -5.54 -28.34 3.82
CA THR A 75 -4.62 -28.93 2.84
C THR A 75 -3.81 -27.86 2.08
N ARG A 76 -4.27 -26.61 2.05
CA ARG A 76 -3.50 -25.47 1.53
C ARG A 76 -2.63 -24.85 2.62
N ARG A 77 -1.39 -24.50 2.29
CA ARG A 77 -0.48 -23.78 3.21
C ARG A 77 -0.99 -22.38 3.55
N ASN A 78 -1.72 -21.75 2.63
CA ASN A 78 -2.47 -20.54 2.89
C ASN A 78 -3.89 -20.70 2.35
N TRP A 79 -4.86 -20.78 3.25
CA TRP A 79 -6.27 -20.99 2.88
C TRP A 79 -6.95 -19.71 2.37
N LEU A 80 -6.35 -18.54 2.63
CA LEU A 80 -6.93 -17.22 2.41
C LEU A 80 -6.39 -16.55 1.12
N GLU A 81 -5.20 -16.91 0.67
CA GLU A 81 -4.45 -16.20 -0.39
C GLU A 81 -5.30 -15.84 -1.62
N ASP A 82 -5.85 -16.84 -2.32
CA ASP A 82 -6.66 -16.61 -3.53
C ASP A 82 -7.94 -15.82 -3.24
N TRP A 83 -8.58 -16.11 -2.12
CA TRP A 83 -9.83 -15.44 -1.72
C TRP A 83 -9.59 -13.96 -1.42
N TRP A 84 -8.52 -13.64 -0.69
CA TRP A 84 -8.16 -12.26 -0.39
C TRP A 84 -7.78 -11.51 -1.66
N LEU A 85 -6.93 -12.10 -2.52
CA LEU A 85 -6.55 -11.48 -3.79
C LEU A 85 -7.78 -11.19 -4.67
N ASN A 86 -8.69 -12.15 -4.79
CA ASN A 86 -9.88 -11.99 -5.62
C ASN A 86 -10.86 -10.97 -5.03
N VAL A 87 -11.35 -11.21 -3.80
CA VAL A 87 -12.44 -10.40 -3.24
C VAL A 87 -12.00 -8.97 -2.91
N ALA A 88 -10.78 -8.79 -2.39
CA ALA A 88 -10.31 -7.47 -2.00
C ALA A 88 -9.79 -6.63 -3.17
N TYR A 89 -9.45 -7.26 -4.32
CA TYR A 89 -8.81 -6.53 -5.43
C TYR A 89 -9.28 -6.93 -6.83
N LEU A 90 -9.20 -8.21 -7.20
CA LEU A 90 -9.41 -8.62 -8.60
C LEU A 90 -10.88 -8.69 -9.02
N ASP A 91 -11.82 -8.80 -8.08
CA ASP A 91 -13.27 -8.79 -8.35
C ASP A 91 -13.86 -7.38 -8.28
N LEU A 92 -13.15 -6.42 -7.67
CA LEU A 92 -13.59 -5.03 -7.63
C LEU A 92 -13.69 -4.47 -9.05
N ARG A 93 -14.82 -3.84 -9.37
CA ARG A 93 -15.09 -3.25 -10.70
C ARG A 93 -14.92 -1.73 -10.75
N ILE A 94 -14.67 -1.10 -9.60
CA ILE A 94 -14.36 0.34 -9.47
C ILE A 94 -13.01 0.70 -10.11
N SER A 95 -12.72 1.99 -10.29
CA SER A 95 -11.39 2.44 -10.70
C SER A 95 -10.35 2.13 -9.61
N THR A 96 -9.59 1.05 -9.81
CA THR A 96 -8.60 0.59 -8.82
C THR A 96 -7.40 1.53 -8.73
N GLN A 97 -7.06 2.24 -9.81
CA GLN A 97 -5.97 3.23 -9.81
C GLN A 97 -6.19 4.32 -8.76
N ILE A 98 -7.44 4.75 -8.53
CA ILE A 98 -7.77 5.75 -7.51
C ILE A 98 -8.04 5.06 -6.17
N HIS A 99 -8.87 4.02 -6.18
CA HIS A 99 -9.48 3.51 -4.94
C HIS A 99 -8.68 2.41 -4.22
N CYS A 100 -7.71 1.79 -4.89
CA CYS A 100 -7.00 0.64 -4.34
C CYS A 100 -5.48 0.83 -4.34
N ASN A 101 -4.94 1.47 -5.38
CA ASN A 101 -3.50 1.66 -5.50
C ASN A 101 -2.95 2.52 -4.36
N MET A 102 -1.67 2.29 -4.09
CA MET A 102 -0.94 2.97 -3.04
C MET A 102 0.27 3.69 -3.61
N GLY A 103 0.73 4.71 -2.90
CA GLY A 103 1.89 5.50 -3.31
C GLY A 103 2.37 6.41 -2.20
N GLY A 104 3.51 7.06 -2.43
CA GLY A 104 4.11 7.94 -1.45
C GLY A 104 5.26 8.77 -2.01
N ALA A 105 5.57 9.87 -1.35
CA ALA A 105 6.73 10.68 -1.67
C ALA A 105 8.02 9.90 -1.36
N ALA A 106 8.97 9.91 -2.28
CA ALA A 106 10.28 9.32 -2.01
C ALA A 106 11.04 10.20 -1.02
N PRO A 107 11.78 9.62 -0.05
CA PRO A 107 12.32 10.36 1.09
C PRO A 107 13.59 11.19 0.80
N PHE A 108 13.87 11.52 -0.47
CA PHE A 108 15.13 12.14 -0.90
C PHE A 108 15.27 13.65 -0.56
N ILE A 109 14.13 14.30 -0.31
CA ILE A 109 14.01 15.75 -0.07
C ILE A 109 14.80 16.20 1.17
N GLU A 110 14.89 15.35 2.20
CA GLU A 110 15.54 15.69 3.47
C GLU A 110 17.07 15.57 3.46
N HIS A 111 17.66 15.12 2.35
CA HIS A 111 19.09 14.84 2.32
C HIS A 111 19.76 15.35 1.04
N CYS A 112 19.90 14.51 0.01
CA CYS A 112 20.75 14.81 -1.13
C CYS A 112 20.01 15.46 -2.30
N TRP A 113 18.68 15.29 -2.38
CA TRP A 113 17.87 15.74 -3.50
C TRP A 113 16.70 16.66 -3.05
N PRO A 114 16.99 17.85 -2.50
CA PRO A 114 15.96 18.87 -2.34
C PRO A 114 15.39 19.28 -3.70
N PRO A 115 14.16 19.81 -3.79
CA PRO A 115 13.58 20.26 -5.05
C PRO A 115 14.51 21.22 -5.79
N LYS A 116 14.80 20.91 -7.06
CA LYS A 116 15.68 21.71 -7.93
C LYS A 116 15.33 21.46 -9.40
N GLU A 117 14.87 22.49 -10.09
CA GLU A 117 14.62 22.43 -11.54
C GLU A 117 15.87 22.01 -12.33
N GLY A 118 15.63 21.35 -13.47
CA GLY A 118 16.69 20.86 -14.35
C GLY A 118 17.41 19.60 -13.86
N THR A 119 16.99 19.01 -12.73
CA THR A 119 17.63 17.79 -12.18
C THR A 119 16.82 16.51 -12.39
N GLN A 120 15.66 16.56 -13.05
CA GLN A 120 14.78 15.40 -13.25
C GLN A 120 15.51 14.20 -13.85
N ILE A 121 16.17 14.36 -15.00
CA ILE A 121 16.83 13.25 -15.70
C ILE A 121 18.08 12.77 -14.96
N GLU A 122 18.86 13.71 -14.41
CA GLU A 122 20.07 13.40 -13.62
C GLU A 122 19.75 12.54 -12.39
N ARG A 123 18.65 12.83 -11.69
CA ARG A 123 18.23 12.07 -10.51
C ARG A 123 17.52 10.78 -10.91
N ALA A 124 16.67 10.82 -11.93
CA ALA A 124 15.95 9.65 -12.43
C ALA A 124 16.91 8.54 -12.86
N CYS A 125 18.01 8.85 -13.55
CA CYS A 125 18.96 7.83 -13.99
C CYS A 125 19.67 7.13 -12.81
N VAL A 126 20.05 7.87 -11.77
CA VAL A 126 20.63 7.32 -10.54
C VAL A 126 19.61 6.51 -9.75
N ASN A 127 18.37 6.99 -9.66
CA ASN A 127 17.28 6.25 -9.03
C ASN A 127 17.02 4.92 -9.74
N ILE A 128 16.86 4.93 -11.07
CA ILE A 128 16.64 3.74 -11.89
C ILE A 128 17.79 2.75 -11.70
N TRP A 129 19.04 3.20 -11.74
CA TRP A 129 20.21 2.35 -11.49
C TRP A 129 20.10 1.59 -10.16
N HIS A 130 19.73 2.27 -9.08
CA HIS A 130 19.58 1.61 -7.78
C HIS A 130 18.36 0.68 -7.71
N ASN A 131 17.27 0.99 -8.42
CA ASN A 131 16.16 0.04 -8.58
C ASN A 131 16.60 -1.23 -9.32
N LEU A 132 17.37 -1.08 -10.41
CA LEU A 132 17.92 -2.20 -11.18
C LEU A 132 18.89 -3.04 -10.33
N LYS A 133 19.66 -2.41 -9.43
CA LYS A 133 20.51 -3.14 -8.49
C LYS A 133 19.72 -3.97 -7.47
N LEU A 134 18.55 -3.52 -7.03
CA LEU A 134 17.69 -4.38 -6.22
C LEU A 134 17.11 -5.52 -7.04
N TRP A 135 16.70 -5.28 -8.29
CA TRP A 135 16.24 -6.34 -9.18
C TRP A 135 17.32 -7.42 -9.40
N GLU A 136 18.59 -7.02 -9.59
CA GLU A 136 19.73 -7.95 -9.68
C GLU A 136 19.92 -8.75 -8.38
N LEU A 137 19.82 -8.10 -7.20
CA LEU A 137 19.88 -8.79 -5.92
C LEU A 137 18.75 -9.80 -5.74
N LEU A 138 17.53 -9.48 -6.19
CA LEU A 138 16.41 -10.41 -6.14
C LEU A 138 16.61 -11.58 -7.11
N ARG A 139 17.08 -11.32 -8.33
CA ARG A 139 17.34 -12.36 -9.33
C ARG A 139 18.42 -13.33 -8.86
N THR A 140 19.49 -12.81 -8.27
CA THR A 140 20.62 -13.59 -7.72
C THR A 140 20.34 -14.15 -6.33
N GLU A 141 19.15 -13.89 -5.76
CA GLU A 141 18.74 -14.27 -4.42
C GLU A 141 19.70 -13.81 -3.31
N LYS A 142 20.31 -12.64 -3.50
CA LYS A 142 21.23 -11.97 -2.55
C LYS A 142 20.58 -10.87 -1.73
N MET A 143 19.28 -10.64 -1.90
CA MET A 143 18.53 -9.78 -1.00
C MET A 143 18.40 -10.46 0.37
N PRO A 144 18.78 -9.79 1.49
CA PRO A 144 18.70 -10.38 2.81
C PRO A 144 17.29 -10.84 3.18
N VAL A 145 17.18 -11.98 3.87
CA VAL A 145 15.91 -12.47 4.38
C VAL A 145 15.42 -11.56 5.50
N GLU A 146 14.18 -11.10 5.40
CA GLU A 146 13.59 -10.27 6.44
C GLU A 146 13.17 -11.11 7.66
N ARG A 147 13.38 -10.54 8.86
CA ARG A 147 13.14 -11.22 10.13
C ARG A 147 12.47 -10.29 11.13
N ALA A 148 11.57 -10.84 11.95
CA ALA A 148 10.99 -10.17 13.11
C ALA A 148 11.54 -10.83 14.39
N GLY A 149 12.61 -10.24 14.94
CA GLY A 149 13.45 -10.92 15.93
C GLY A 149 14.11 -12.14 15.27
N ASN A 150 13.93 -13.33 15.83
CA ASN A 150 14.49 -14.57 15.27
C ASN A 150 13.57 -15.24 14.23
N ALA A 151 12.32 -14.79 14.09
CA ALA A 151 11.37 -15.40 13.17
C ALA A 151 11.63 -14.92 11.73
N VAL A 152 11.77 -15.85 10.79
CA VAL A 152 11.81 -15.56 9.35
C VAL A 152 10.44 -15.07 8.89
N LEU A 153 10.44 -14.09 7.99
CA LEU A 153 9.24 -13.58 7.35
C LEU A 153 9.16 -14.07 5.89
N ASP A 154 7.95 -14.16 5.39
CA ASP A 154 7.62 -14.42 4.01
C ASP A 154 8.21 -13.34 3.10
N MET A 155 8.83 -13.80 2.02
CA MET A 155 9.50 -12.99 1.00
C MET A 155 8.76 -13.04 -0.36
N ASN A 156 7.61 -13.73 -0.47
CA ASN A 156 6.95 -13.94 -1.76
C ASN A 156 6.56 -12.63 -2.47
N GLN A 157 6.13 -11.63 -1.71
CA GLN A 157 5.73 -10.33 -2.26
C GLN A 157 6.85 -9.62 -3.03
N PHE A 158 8.13 -9.91 -2.74
CA PHE A 158 9.25 -9.33 -3.48
C PHE A 158 9.34 -9.81 -4.93
N ARG A 159 8.76 -10.99 -5.25
CA ARG A 159 8.62 -11.46 -6.63
C ARG A 159 7.66 -10.60 -7.45
N MET A 160 6.81 -9.84 -6.78
CA MET A 160 5.78 -9.01 -7.40
C MET A 160 6.25 -7.56 -7.65
N LEU A 161 7.41 -7.16 -7.14
CA LEU A 161 7.95 -5.80 -7.33
C LEU A 161 8.27 -5.50 -8.80
N PHE A 162 8.92 -6.45 -9.47
CA PHE A 162 9.37 -6.31 -10.84
C PHE A 162 8.58 -7.21 -11.78
N CYS A 163 8.51 -6.86 -13.06
CA CYS A 163 7.92 -7.70 -14.10
C CYS A 163 6.51 -8.18 -13.77
N THR A 164 5.73 -7.36 -13.07
CA THR A 164 4.38 -7.72 -12.63
C THR A 164 3.39 -6.64 -13.03
N CYS A 165 2.25 -7.07 -13.54
CA CYS A 165 1.19 -6.19 -13.99
C CYS A 165 -0.16 -6.88 -13.84
N ARG A 166 -1.15 -6.14 -13.36
CA ARG A 166 -2.55 -6.52 -13.48
C ARG A 166 -2.99 -6.50 -14.94
N ILE A 167 -3.94 -7.35 -15.27
CA ILE A 167 -4.57 -7.44 -16.58
C ILE A 167 -6.08 -7.32 -16.34
N PRO A 168 -6.76 -6.31 -16.93
CA PRO A 168 -8.19 -6.13 -16.73
C PRO A 168 -8.95 -7.29 -17.37
N GLY A 169 -9.97 -7.78 -16.67
CA GLY A 169 -10.94 -8.74 -17.22
C GLY A 169 -12.35 -8.24 -16.98
N VAL A 170 -13.32 -8.74 -17.76
CA VAL A 170 -14.72 -8.22 -17.70
C VAL A 170 -15.32 -8.40 -16.31
N ASN A 171 -15.20 -9.60 -15.72
CA ASN A 171 -15.78 -9.90 -14.41
C ASN A 171 -14.74 -9.99 -13.29
N ARG A 172 -13.50 -10.36 -13.65
CA ARG A 172 -12.38 -10.53 -12.72
C ARG A 172 -11.09 -10.20 -13.46
N ASP A 173 -10.25 -9.41 -12.82
CA ASP A 173 -8.89 -9.10 -13.31
C ASP A 173 -7.94 -10.27 -13.02
N SER A 174 -6.76 -10.27 -13.61
CA SER A 174 -5.71 -11.24 -13.30
C SER A 174 -4.36 -10.56 -13.05
N ILE A 175 -3.40 -11.30 -12.51
CA ILE A 175 -2.03 -10.83 -12.31
C ILE A 175 -1.10 -11.61 -13.23
N GLY A 176 -0.43 -10.89 -14.13
CA GLY A 176 0.71 -11.41 -14.88
C GLY A 176 2.00 -11.10 -14.12
N SER A 177 2.62 -12.12 -13.54
CA SER A 177 3.96 -12.03 -12.92
C SER A 177 4.96 -12.80 -13.77
N TYR A 178 6.00 -12.10 -14.22
CA TYR A 178 7.01 -12.62 -15.15
C TYR A 178 8.43 -12.58 -14.55
N PHE A 179 8.56 -12.15 -13.29
CA PHE A 179 9.82 -12.20 -12.55
C PHE A 179 10.22 -13.65 -12.31
N LYS A 180 11.51 -13.92 -12.49
CA LYS A 180 12.14 -15.19 -12.15
C LYS A 180 13.48 -14.90 -11.48
N THR A 181 13.93 -15.77 -10.59
CA THR A 181 15.33 -15.80 -10.15
C THR A 181 16.22 -16.36 -11.27
N GLU A 182 17.53 -16.25 -11.14
CA GLU A 182 18.47 -16.91 -12.08
C GLU A 182 18.29 -18.43 -12.07
N THR A 183 17.98 -19.01 -10.91
CA THR A 183 17.74 -20.45 -10.76
C THR A 183 16.42 -20.91 -11.40
N GLU A 184 15.47 -20.00 -11.62
CA GLU A 184 14.18 -20.25 -12.26
C GLU A 184 14.18 -19.93 -13.78
N GLY A 185 15.17 -19.18 -14.25
CA GLY A 185 15.44 -18.93 -15.66
C GLY A 185 15.42 -17.45 -16.07
N GLU A 186 15.05 -17.22 -17.33
CA GLU A 186 15.06 -15.88 -17.93
C GLU A 186 13.96 -14.99 -17.34
N CYS A 187 14.30 -13.72 -17.11
CA CYS A 187 13.40 -12.67 -16.67
C CYS A 187 13.51 -11.50 -17.65
N PRO A 188 12.39 -10.82 -17.98
CA PRO A 188 12.45 -9.59 -18.76
C PRO A 188 13.41 -8.57 -18.12
N SER A 189 14.08 -7.79 -18.96
CA SER A 189 15.09 -6.81 -18.55
C SER A 189 14.80 -5.39 -19.04
N HIS A 190 13.71 -5.17 -19.76
CA HIS A 190 13.39 -3.86 -20.32
C HIS A 190 12.59 -2.97 -19.38
N LEU A 191 12.77 -1.67 -19.54
CA LEU A 191 12.01 -0.62 -18.88
C LEU A 191 10.94 -0.08 -19.82
N ILE A 192 9.93 0.53 -19.23
CA ILE A 192 8.94 1.36 -19.93
C ILE A 192 9.06 2.77 -19.40
N VAL A 193 9.03 3.76 -20.30
CA VAL A 193 9.00 5.17 -19.94
C VAL A 193 7.72 5.80 -20.48
N LEU A 194 6.96 6.44 -19.59
CA LEU A 194 5.82 7.28 -19.94
C LEU A 194 6.27 8.74 -19.93
N CYS A 195 6.02 9.45 -21.02
CA CYS A 195 6.34 10.86 -21.15
C CYS A 195 5.33 11.51 -22.11
N ARG A 196 4.67 12.58 -21.68
CA ARG A 196 3.65 13.35 -22.44
C ARG A 196 2.66 12.49 -23.22
N GLY A 197 2.06 11.49 -22.56
CA GLY A 197 1.06 10.59 -23.15
C GLY A 197 1.60 9.57 -24.17
N ARG A 198 2.92 9.45 -24.30
CA ARG A 198 3.62 8.49 -25.16
C ARG A 198 4.31 7.41 -24.32
N VAL A 199 4.62 6.28 -24.95
CA VAL A 199 5.19 5.10 -24.29
C VAL A 199 6.46 4.68 -25.01
N PHE A 200 7.56 4.53 -24.29
CA PHE A 200 8.85 4.10 -24.84
C PHE A 200 9.38 2.88 -24.10
N SER A 201 10.27 2.14 -24.74
CA SER A 201 10.97 1.00 -24.14
C SER A 201 12.44 0.98 -24.50
N PHE A 202 13.28 0.58 -23.55
CA PHE A 202 14.67 0.22 -23.77
C PHE A 202 15.10 -0.86 -22.76
N ASP A 203 16.06 -1.69 -23.14
CA ASP A 203 16.62 -2.71 -22.24
C ASP A 203 17.48 -2.10 -21.15
N ALA A 204 17.40 -2.60 -19.91
CA ALA A 204 18.33 -2.22 -18.85
C ALA A 204 19.62 -3.05 -18.86
N ILE A 205 19.69 -4.10 -19.67
CA ILE A 205 20.89 -4.94 -19.87
C ILE A 205 21.36 -4.79 -21.33
N HIS A 206 22.65 -4.52 -21.52
CA HIS A 206 23.29 -4.46 -22.83
C HIS A 206 24.60 -5.26 -22.80
N GLU A 207 24.77 -6.18 -23.74
CA GLU A 207 25.92 -7.11 -23.81
C GLU A 207 26.16 -7.83 -22.46
N GLY A 208 25.08 -8.33 -21.85
CA GLY A 208 25.13 -9.04 -20.56
C GLY A 208 25.39 -8.15 -19.33
N ASN A 209 25.56 -6.85 -19.52
CA ASN A 209 25.89 -5.91 -18.44
C ASN A 209 24.78 -4.87 -18.25
N MET A 210 24.46 -4.56 -16.99
CA MET A 210 23.50 -3.51 -16.65
C MET A 210 23.93 -2.13 -17.19
N MET A 211 22.98 -1.34 -17.67
CA MET A 211 23.23 0.04 -18.08
C MET A 211 23.61 0.91 -16.88
N THR A 212 24.60 1.78 -17.06
CA THR A 212 25.06 2.74 -16.03
C THR A 212 24.19 4.00 -15.99
N PRO A 213 24.27 4.85 -14.95
CA PRO A 213 23.52 6.12 -14.93
C PRO A 213 23.78 7.05 -16.13
N PRO A 214 25.02 7.24 -16.64
CA PRO A 214 25.24 8.00 -17.88
C PRO A 214 24.53 7.43 -19.11
N GLU A 215 24.44 6.11 -19.19
CA GLU A 215 23.76 5.40 -20.27
C GLU A 215 22.23 5.57 -20.16
N ILE A 216 21.68 5.37 -18.98
CA ILE A 216 20.26 5.60 -18.68
C ILE A 216 19.90 7.08 -18.92
N PHE A 217 20.77 8.02 -18.52
CA PHE A 217 20.61 9.45 -18.78
C PHE A 217 20.44 9.71 -20.27
N ARG A 218 21.29 9.11 -21.13
CA ARG A 218 21.18 9.26 -22.59
C ARG A 218 19.81 8.81 -23.10
N GLN A 219 19.31 7.67 -22.62
CA GLN A 219 18.00 7.15 -23.03
C GLN A 219 16.86 8.08 -22.62
N LEU A 220 16.85 8.52 -21.36
CA LEU A 220 15.81 9.40 -20.84
C LEU A 220 15.85 10.80 -21.45
N ALA A 221 17.04 11.37 -21.64
CA ALA A 221 17.20 12.69 -22.27
C ALA A 221 16.74 12.69 -23.72
N TYR A 222 16.97 11.60 -24.46
CA TYR A 222 16.44 11.40 -25.81
C TYR A 222 14.91 11.39 -25.82
N ILE A 223 14.29 10.58 -24.95
CA ILE A 223 12.83 10.50 -24.81
C ILE A 223 12.24 11.86 -24.46
N GLN A 224 12.79 12.52 -23.43
CA GLN A 224 12.33 13.84 -23.00
C GLN A 224 12.42 14.85 -24.14
N LYS A 225 13.55 14.90 -24.86
CA LYS A 225 13.75 15.82 -25.98
C LYS A 225 12.70 15.64 -27.07
N ILE A 226 12.45 14.39 -27.51
CA ILE A 226 11.46 14.11 -28.56
C ILE A 226 10.06 14.52 -28.11
N CYS A 227 9.65 14.10 -26.92
CA CYS A 227 8.32 14.42 -26.39
C CYS A 227 8.10 15.93 -26.22
N HIS A 228 9.13 16.70 -25.89
CA HIS A 228 9.03 18.15 -25.77
C HIS A 228 9.06 18.88 -27.12
N SER A 229 9.57 18.24 -28.18
CA SER A 229 9.61 18.81 -29.52
C SER A 229 8.40 18.47 -30.39
N GLU A 230 7.53 17.57 -29.93
CA GLU A 230 6.39 17.05 -30.67
C GLU A 230 5.10 17.19 -29.85
N PRO A 231 3.91 17.07 -30.48
CA PRO A 231 2.65 17.05 -29.75
C PRO A 231 2.56 15.88 -28.77
N ASP A 232 1.72 16.05 -27.75
CA ASP A 232 1.41 14.98 -26.80
C ASP A 232 0.85 13.76 -27.52
N GLY A 233 1.23 12.59 -27.01
CA GLY A 233 0.73 11.32 -27.49
C GLY A 233 -0.76 11.11 -27.18
N PRO A 234 -1.33 9.99 -27.64
CA PRO A 234 -2.74 9.69 -27.44
C PRO A 234 -3.12 9.54 -25.97
N GLY A 235 -2.17 9.28 -25.06
CA GLY A 235 -2.43 9.16 -23.62
C GLY A 235 -3.06 7.83 -23.21
N LEU A 236 -2.69 6.73 -23.89
CA LEU A 236 -3.28 5.41 -23.70
C LEU A 236 -3.26 4.92 -22.25
N ALA A 237 -2.20 5.26 -21.50
CA ALA A 237 -2.06 4.94 -20.08
C ALA A 237 -3.27 5.36 -19.24
N ALA A 238 -3.97 6.44 -19.62
CA ALA A 238 -5.15 6.91 -18.92
C ALA A 238 -6.31 5.90 -18.90
N LEU A 239 -6.35 4.94 -19.83
CA LEU A 239 -7.37 3.88 -19.80
C LEU A 239 -7.26 2.99 -18.55
N THR A 240 -6.06 2.85 -17.99
CA THR A 240 -5.83 2.07 -16.75
C THR A 240 -6.49 2.67 -15.52
N SER A 241 -6.94 3.93 -15.60
CA SER A 241 -7.67 4.62 -14.54
C SER A 241 -9.20 4.47 -14.62
N SER A 242 -9.71 3.80 -15.66
CA SER A 242 -11.14 3.56 -15.83
C SER A 242 -11.69 2.51 -14.86
N GLY A 243 -13.02 2.39 -14.80
CA GLY A 243 -13.67 1.21 -14.22
C GLY A 243 -13.16 -0.08 -14.89
N ARG A 244 -13.06 -1.17 -14.13
CA ARG A 244 -12.31 -2.36 -14.58
C ARG A 244 -12.93 -3.04 -15.78
N THR A 245 -14.26 -3.10 -15.80
CA THR A 245 -15.03 -3.67 -16.90
C THR A 245 -14.91 -2.83 -18.17
N GLU A 246 -14.97 -1.50 -18.05
CA GLU A 246 -14.79 -0.58 -19.17
C GLU A 246 -13.38 -0.67 -19.74
N TRP A 247 -12.36 -0.73 -18.86
CA TRP A 247 -10.98 -0.93 -19.27
C TRP A 247 -10.81 -2.28 -19.99
N ALA A 248 -11.34 -3.38 -19.44
CA ALA A 248 -11.26 -4.69 -20.08
C ALA A 248 -11.82 -4.67 -21.51
N LYS A 249 -13.02 -4.09 -21.70
CA LYS A 249 -13.68 -3.99 -23.02
C LYS A 249 -12.91 -3.10 -24.00
N LEU A 250 -12.37 -1.97 -23.53
CA LEU A 250 -11.57 -1.08 -24.38
C LEU A 250 -10.21 -1.70 -24.73
N ARG A 251 -9.62 -2.47 -23.82
CA ARG A 251 -8.40 -3.26 -24.07
C ARG A 251 -8.63 -4.30 -25.15
N GLU A 252 -9.72 -5.07 -25.06
CA GLU A 252 -10.11 -6.06 -26.09
C GLU A 252 -10.32 -5.37 -27.45
N TYR A 253 -11.09 -4.27 -27.48
CA TYR A 253 -11.30 -3.51 -28.71
C TYR A 253 -9.98 -2.98 -29.31
N LEU A 254 -9.06 -2.47 -28.47
CA LEU A 254 -7.75 -2.01 -28.92
C LEU A 254 -6.94 -3.14 -29.57
N ILE A 255 -7.03 -4.37 -29.05
CA ILE A 255 -6.35 -5.54 -29.61
C ILE A 255 -6.99 -5.93 -30.95
N ASP A 256 -8.32 -5.88 -31.06
CA ASP A 256 -9.05 -6.20 -32.29
C ASP A 256 -8.76 -5.22 -33.43
N LEU A 257 -8.45 -3.95 -33.11
CA LEU A 257 -8.06 -2.95 -34.11
C LEU A 257 -6.75 -3.30 -34.83
N ASP A 258 -5.79 -3.85 -34.10
CA ASP A 258 -4.49 -4.26 -34.62
C ASP A 258 -3.83 -5.27 -33.68
N PRO A 259 -3.60 -6.53 -34.11
CA PRO A 259 -2.98 -7.55 -33.26
C PRO A 259 -1.63 -7.14 -32.67
N LYS A 260 -0.88 -6.21 -33.29
CA LYS A 260 0.38 -5.71 -32.72
C LYS A 260 0.17 -5.00 -31.38
N ASN A 261 -1.00 -4.40 -31.14
CA ASN A 261 -1.32 -3.73 -29.89
C ASN A 261 -1.26 -4.69 -28.70
N LEU A 262 -1.57 -5.97 -28.90
CA LEU A 262 -1.38 -6.98 -27.85
C LEU A 262 0.10 -7.12 -27.49
N ALA A 263 0.98 -7.25 -28.47
CA ALA A 263 2.43 -7.36 -28.24
C ALA A 263 2.98 -6.10 -27.53
N LEU A 264 2.49 -4.91 -27.88
CA LEU A 264 2.85 -3.66 -27.20
C LEU A 264 2.35 -3.63 -25.75
N LEU A 265 1.11 -4.06 -25.48
CA LEU A 265 0.57 -4.19 -24.12
C LEU A 265 1.38 -5.21 -23.31
N GLU A 266 1.71 -6.36 -23.87
CA GLU A 266 2.53 -7.38 -23.21
C GLU A 266 3.94 -6.88 -22.91
N LYS A 267 4.51 -6.06 -23.81
CA LYS A 267 5.79 -5.37 -23.54
C LYS A 267 5.66 -4.46 -22.32
N ILE A 268 4.56 -3.73 -22.16
CA ILE A 268 4.34 -2.93 -20.94
C ILE A 268 4.17 -3.81 -19.70
N GLN A 269 3.39 -4.89 -19.81
CA GLN A 269 3.09 -5.80 -18.70
C GLN A 269 4.34 -6.52 -18.20
N ARG A 270 5.24 -6.92 -19.11
CA ARG A 270 6.47 -7.68 -18.81
C ARG A 270 7.65 -6.81 -18.34
N SER A 271 7.61 -5.50 -18.53
CA SER A 271 8.72 -4.62 -18.15
C SER A 271 9.09 -4.72 -16.68
N LEU A 272 10.34 -4.43 -16.34
CA LEU A 272 10.82 -4.42 -14.95
C LEU A 272 9.92 -3.55 -14.09
N PHE A 273 9.74 -2.30 -14.48
CA PHE A 273 8.84 -1.32 -13.90
C PHE A 273 8.56 -0.21 -14.91
N VAL A 274 7.66 0.71 -14.57
CA VAL A 274 7.34 1.88 -15.38
C VAL A 274 8.02 3.11 -14.79
N VAL A 275 8.70 3.90 -15.62
CA VAL A 275 9.28 5.20 -15.28
C VAL A 275 8.35 6.29 -15.83
N CYS A 276 7.97 7.24 -14.99
CA CYS A 276 7.08 8.34 -15.36
C CYS A 276 7.88 9.65 -15.33
N LEU A 277 8.07 10.28 -16.48
CA LEU A 277 8.66 11.62 -16.59
C LEU A 277 7.52 12.64 -16.58
N ASP A 278 7.32 13.26 -15.43
CA ASP A 278 6.20 14.15 -15.14
C ASP A 278 6.67 15.61 -15.13
N ASP A 279 6.03 16.46 -15.94
CA ASP A 279 6.39 17.87 -16.08
C ASP A 279 5.89 18.72 -14.91
N ALA A 280 5.12 18.13 -13.98
CA ALA A 280 4.72 18.82 -12.77
C ALA A 280 5.92 19.08 -11.84
N SER A 281 5.86 20.21 -11.12
CA SER A 281 6.86 20.64 -10.14
C SER A 281 6.18 20.82 -8.77
N PRO A 282 5.96 19.74 -7.99
CA PRO A 282 5.31 19.85 -6.69
C PRO A 282 6.17 20.60 -5.68
N HIS A 283 5.54 21.44 -4.86
CA HIS A 283 6.15 21.97 -3.66
C HIS A 283 6.50 20.83 -2.69
N ALA A 284 7.68 20.94 -2.08
CA ALA A 284 8.16 19.97 -1.10
C ALA A 284 9.14 20.61 -0.14
N THR A 285 8.95 20.36 1.16
CA THR A 285 9.89 20.70 2.22
C THR A 285 10.08 19.48 3.11
N PRO A 286 11.12 19.46 3.98
CA PRO A 286 11.25 18.42 5.01
C PRO A 286 10.07 18.34 5.99
N GLU A 287 9.24 19.38 6.07
CA GLU A 287 8.07 19.47 6.95
C GLU A 287 6.75 19.16 6.23
N ASP A 288 6.66 19.42 4.93
CA ASP A 288 5.44 19.28 4.12
C ASP A 288 5.71 18.57 2.79
N TYR A 289 5.11 17.39 2.64
CA TYR A 289 5.19 16.51 1.47
C TYR A 289 3.86 16.40 0.71
N SER A 290 2.90 17.26 1.03
CA SER A 290 1.51 17.10 0.61
C SER A 290 1.38 17.07 -0.91
N GLU A 291 1.99 18.02 -1.63
CA GLU A 291 1.87 18.06 -3.10
C GLU A 291 2.57 16.90 -3.78
N VAL A 292 3.78 16.51 -3.36
CA VAL A 292 4.50 15.35 -3.92
C VAL A 292 3.68 14.07 -3.73
N THR A 293 3.09 13.90 -2.54
CA THR A 293 2.26 12.73 -2.23
C THR A 293 0.96 12.74 -3.04
N ARG A 294 0.29 13.89 -3.11
CA ARG A 294 -0.96 14.07 -3.87
C ARG A 294 -0.74 13.80 -5.35
N LEU A 295 0.26 14.41 -5.99
CA LEU A 295 0.59 14.17 -7.40
C LEU A 295 1.13 12.75 -7.63
N GLY A 296 1.81 12.17 -6.65
CA GLY A 296 2.24 10.76 -6.66
C GLY A 296 1.07 9.79 -6.80
N LEU A 297 -0.04 10.04 -6.11
CA LEU A 297 -1.25 9.22 -6.18
C LEU A 297 -2.18 9.58 -7.34
N THR A 298 -2.29 10.87 -7.65
CA THR A 298 -3.39 11.41 -8.47
C THR A 298 -2.97 12.22 -9.69
N GLY A 299 -1.68 12.35 -9.98
CA GLY A 299 -1.14 13.13 -11.09
C GLY A 299 -1.66 12.71 -12.47
N ASP A 300 -1.02 13.18 -13.55
CA ASP A 300 -1.53 12.97 -14.91
C ASP A 300 -1.72 11.47 -15.22
N PRO A 301 -2.97 11.00 -15.50
CA PRO A 301 -3.22 9.59 -15.74
C PRO A 301 -2.62 9.10 -17.06
N THR A 302 -2.23 10.01 -17.98
CA THR A 302 -1.50 9.65 -19.21
C THR A 302 -0.04 9.28 -18.94
N LEU A 303 0.45 9.55 -17.72
CA LEU A 303 1.80 9.26 -17.27
C LEU A 303 1.84 8.17 -16.19
N ARG A 304 0.75 7.41 -15.99
CA ARG A 304 0.69 6.32 -15.02
C ARG A 304 0.14 5.06 -15.67
N TRP A 305 0.82 3.94 -15.46
CA TRP A 305 0.24 2.64 -15.77
C TRP A 305 -0.34 2.06 -14.48
N GLY A 306 -1.62 2.36 -14.23
CA GLY A 306 -2.32 2.00 -12.99
C GLY A 306 -2.33 0.52 -12.66
N ASP A 307 -2.16 -0.34 -13.66
CA ASP A 307 -2.10 -1.78 -13.49
C ASP A 307 -0.70 -2.29 -13.14
N LYS A 308 0.35 -1.47 -13.21
CA LYS A 308 1.72 -1.91 -12.95
C LYS A 308 1.96 -2.03 -11.45
N SER A 309 2.64 -3.10 -11.03
CA SER A 309 3.00 -3.29 -9.63
C SER A 309 3.96 -2.21 -9.12
N TYR A 310 4.73 -1.57 -9.99
CA TYR A 310 5.61 -0.46 -9.62
C TYR A 310 5.77 0.57 -10.76
N ASN A 311 5.39 1.81 -10.44
CA ASN A 311 5.64 3.02 -11.21
C ASN A 311 6.59 3.93 -10.42
N ALA A 312 7.78 4.19 -10.95
CA ALA A 312 8.72 5.18 -10.44
C ALA A 312 8.44 6.53 -11.10
N ILE A 313 8.13 7.56 -10.30
CA ILE A 313 7.72 8.89 -10.81
C ILE A 313 8.84 9.89 -10.53
N ALA A 314 9.27 10.61 -11.56
CA ALA A 314 10.23 11.70 -11.48
C ALA A 314 9.57 13.00 -11.96
N PHE A 315 9.47 13.98 -11.05
CA PHE A 315 8.92 15.31 -11.33
C PHE A 315 9.99 16.26 -11.90
N SER A 316 9.58 17.36 -12.54
CA SER A 316 10.50 18.28 -13.25
C SER A 316 11.55 18.90 -12.32
N ASN A 317 11.18 19.18 -11.08
CA ASN A 317 12.07 19.66 -10.02
C ASN A 317 12.93 18.57 -9.37
N GLY A 318 12.97 17.37 -9.95
CA GLY A 318 13.79 16.27 -9.46
C GLY A 318 13.33 15.68 -8.13
N THR A 319 12.14 16.03 -7.63
CA THR A 319 11.48 15.24 -6.58
C THR A 319 10.95 13.93 -7.19
N CYS A 320 10.74 12.92 -6.35
CA CYS A 320 10.33 11.59 -6.80
C CYS A 320 9.17 11.07 -5.98
N SER A 321 8.38 10.19 -6.58
CA SER A 321 7.32 9.44 -5.91
C SER A 321 7.26 8.00 -6.44
N MET A 322 6.56 7.14 -5.72
CA MET A 322 6.29 5.77 -6.13
C MET A 322 4.79 5.53 -6.11
N PHE A 323 4.32 4.73 -7.07
CA PHE A 323 2.92 4.38 -7.21
C PHE A 323 2.78 2.91 -7.64
N SER A 324 1.81 2.19 -7.08
CA SER A 324 1.79 0.73 -7.16
C SER A 324 0.38 0.17 -7.10
N ASP A 325 0.13 -0.83 -7.93
CA ASP A 325 -1.02 -1.71 -7.76
C ASP A 325 -0.91 -2.52 -6.45
N HIS A 326 -1.90 -2.32 -5.58
CA HIS A 326 -1.97 -2.96 -4.26
C HIS A 326 -2.44 -4.44 -4.31
N SER A 327 -2.91 -4.94 -5.45
CA SER A 327 -3.35 -6.35 -5.53
C SER A 327 -2.21 -7.33 -5.39
N SER A 328 -1.07 -7.05 -6.03
CA SER A 328 0.04 -7.99 -6.12
C SER A 328 0.97 -7.96 -4.90
N LEU A 329 0.98 -6.84 -4.15
CA LEU A 329 1.86 -6.66 -3.00
C LEU A 329 1.26 -5.68 -1.98
N ASP A 330 1.72 -5.77 -0.74
CA ASP A 330 1.44 -4.82 0.34
C ASP A 330 2.55 -3.77 0.44
N GLY A 331 2.26 -2.65 1.12
CA GLY A 331 3.17 -1.50 1.19
C GLY A 331 4.60 -1.83 1.64
N MET A 332 4.79 -2.88 2.45
CA MET A 332 6.11 -3.29 2.94
C MET A 332 7.11 -3.60 1.81
N ALA A 333 6.68 -4.20 0.70
CA ALA A 333 7.59 -4.48 -0.42
C ALA A 333 8.11 -3.17 -1.05
N LEU A 334 7.26 -2.16 -1.19
CA LEU A 334 7.65 -0.82 -1.66
C LEU A 334 8.52 -0.08 -0.63
N ILE A 335 8.21 -0.21 0.66
CA ILE A 335 9.01 0.39 1.74
C ILE A 335 10.43 -0.16 1.72
N THR A 336 10.60 -1.48 1.54
CA THR A 336 11.92 -2.09 1.46
C THR A 336 12.67 -1.66 0.20
N LEU A 337 11.99 -1.59 -0.96
CA LEU A 337 12.54 -1.03 -2.19
C LEU A 337 13.03 0.42 -1.97
N SER A 338 12.16 1.28 -1.43
CA SER A 338 12.47 2.69 -1.17
C SER A 338 13.64 2.84 -0.20
N THR A 339 13.66 2.04 0.86
CA THR A 339 14.69 2.09 1.90
C THR A 339 16.05 1.65 1.33
N TYR A 340 16.07 0.62 0.49
CA TYR A 340 17.27 0.18 -0.21
C TYR A 340 17.81 1.29 -1.12
N VAL A 341 16.94 1.84 -1.97
CA VAL A 341 17.31 2.90 -2.93
C VAL A 341 17.78 4.16 -2.21
N GLU A 342 17.07 4.60 -1.18
CA GLU A 342 17.46 5.71 -0.31
C GLU A 342 18.84 5.49 0.30
N LYS A 343 19.09 4.32 0.90
CA LYS A 343 20.40 4.01 1.49
C LYS A 343 21.51 4.12 0.45
N LYS A 344 21.30 3.61 -0.77
CA LYS A 344 22.31 3.67 -1.84
C LYS A 344 22.54 5.08 -2.39
N ILE A 345 21.47 5.86 -2.52
CA ILE A 345 21.55 7.27 -2.90
C ILE A 345 22.30 8.05 -1.81
N PHE A 346 22.01 7.80 -0.54
CA PHE A 346 22.71 8.43 0.58
C PHE A 346 24.21 8.08 0.60
N GLU A 347 24.57 6.80 0.46
CA GLU A 347 25.96 6.32 0.39
C GLU A 347 26.76 6.96 -0.77
N THR A 348 26.07 7.32 -1.84
CA THR A 348 26.67 7.94 -3.03
C THR A 348 26.53 9.46 -3.05
N GLU A 349 26.05 10.08 -1.97
CA GLU A 349 25.80 11.52 -1.87
C GLU A 349 24.88 12.05 -2.98
N GLY A 350 23.96 11.21 -3.45
CA GLY A 350 23.01 11.51 -4.51
C GLY A 350 23.61 11.62 -5.91
N LYS A 351 24.81 11.08 -6.15
CA LYS A 351 25.54 11.23 -7.41
C LYS A 351 26.05 9.89 -7.95
N TRP A 352 26.20 9.80 -9.26
CA TRP A 352 27.00 8.75 -9.87
C TRP A 352 28.49 8.99 -9.58
N LYS A 353 29.20 7.93 -9.16
CA LYS A 353 30.65 7.97 -8.85
C LYS A 353 31.46 6.97 -9.70
N GLY A 354 30.83 6.32 -10.67
CA GLY A 354 31.50 5.37 -11.57
C GLY A 354 31.97 6.04 -12.86
N SER A 355 32.21 5.24 -13.91
CA SER A 355 32.66 5.75 -15.21
C SER A 355 31.57 6.52 -15.94
N ASP A 356 31.93 7.64 -16.57
CA ASP A 356 31.06 8.42 -17.46
C ASP A 356 31.00 7.86 -18.89
N LYS A 357 31.65 6.72 -19.15
CA LYS A 357 31.61 6.08 -20.46
C LYS A 357 30.18 5.64 -20.79
N VAL A 358 29.73 6.03 -21.97
CA VAL A 358 28.46 5.61 -22.55
C VAL A 358 28.77 4.65 -23.71
N ARG A 359 28.31 3.40 -23.62
CA ARG A 359 28.46 2.42 -24.71
C ARG A 359 27.57 2.76 -25.90
N ASP A 360 27.79 2.06 -27.01
CA ASP A 360 26.93 2.18 -28.20
C ASP A 360 25.65 1.36 -28.03
N LEU A 361 24.66 1.96 -27.36
CA LEU A 361 23.37 1.30 -27.09
C LEU A 361 22.36 1.60 -28.21
N PRO A 362 21.38 0.71 -28.43
CA PRO A 362 20.19 1.04 -29.20
C PRO A 362 19.45 2.26 -28.63
N TRP A 363 18.77 3.00 -29.51
CA TRP A 363 17.87 4.06 -29.11
C TRP A 363 16.57 3.47 -28.52
N PRO A 364 15.89 4.20 -27.62
CA PRO A 364 14.60 3.77 -27.10
C PRO A 364 13.58 3.63 -28.22
N GLU A 365 12.81 2.55 -28.18
CA GLU A 365 11.73 2.28 -29.12
C GLU A 365 10.44 2.93 -28.60
N GLU A 366 9.79 3.74 -29.43
CA GLU A 366 8.43 4.19 -29.14
C GLU A 366 7.41 3.09 -29.43
N LEU A 367 6.54 2.80 -28.47
CA LEU A 367 5.45 1.85 -28.62
C LEU A 367 4.23 2.56 -29.20
N VAL A 368 4.20 2.66 -30.54
CA VAL A 368 3.13 3.34 -31.27
C VAL A 368 1.92 2.43 -31.45
N PHE A 369 0.89 2.67 -30.63
CA PHE A 369 -0.38 1.94 -30.69
C PHE A 369 -1.22 2.38 -31.89
N THR A 370 -1.86 1.42 -32.56
CA THR A 370 -2.92 1.72 -33.53
C THR A 370 -4.18 2.08 -32.75
N VAL A 371 -4.66 3.31 -32.91
CA VAL A 371 -5.86 3.82 -32.24
C VAL A 371 -6.83 4.43 -33.25
N ASP A 372 -8.12 4.34 -32.96
CA ASP A 372 -9.19 4.97 -33.74
C ASP A 372 -9.97 6.00 -32.90
N GLN A 373 -11.03 6.58 -33.47
CA GLN A 373 -11.85 7.57 -32.77
C GLN A 373 -12.56 7.00 -31.53
N LYS A 374 -12.85 5.69 -31.49
CA LYS A 374 -13.49 5.05 -30.33
C LYS A 374 -12.50 4.95 -29.18
N VAL A 375 -11.26 4.50 -29.43
CA VAL A 375 -10.20 4.47 -28.41
C VAL A 375 -9.88 5.88 -27.92
N LEU A 376 -9.71 6.84 -28.83
CA LEU A 376 -9.43 8.24 -28.47
C LEU A 376 -10.55 8.86 -27.62
N SER A 377 -11.82 8.55 -27.92
CA SER A 377 -12.96 8.97 -27.10
C SER A 377 -12.96 8.29 -25.73
N GLY A 378 -12.61 7.01 -25.67
CA GLY A 378 -12.43 6.28 -24.41
C GLY A 378 -11.35 6.91 -23.53
N ILE A 379 -10.21 7.30 -24.12
CA ILE A 379 -9.14 8.00 -23.40
C ILE A 379 -9.62 9.35 -22.86
N ARG A 380 -10.28 10.17 -23.68
CA ARG A 380 -10.83 11.46 -23.24
C ARG A 380 -11.77 11.28 -22.05
N ARG A 381 -12.72 10.34 -22.15
CA ARG A 381 -13.66 10.03 -21.07
C ARG A 381 -12.97 9.53 -19.81
N ALA A 382 -11.95 8.67 -19.94
CA ALA A 382 -11.17 8.20 -18.80
C ALA A 382 -10.47 9.37 -18.08
N LYS A 383 -9.86 10.29 -18.83
CA LYS A 383 -9.25 11.51 -18.28
C LYS A 383 -10.27 12.40 -17.58
N GLU A 384 -11.41 12.68 -18.21
CA GLU A 384 -12.48 13.51 -17.63
C GLU A 384 -12.97 12.96 -16.29
N LEU A 385 -13.34 11.67 -16.25
CA LEU A 385 -13.80 11.02 -15.02
C LEU A 385 -12.71 10.96 -13.94
N TYR A 386 -11.47 10.73 -14.36
CA TYR A 386 -10.33 10.69 -13.44
C TYR A 386 -10.11 12.06 -12.79
N TYR A 387 -10.02 13.13 -13.59
CA TYR A 387 -9.78 14.49 -13.07
C TYR A 387 -10.93 14.99 -12.21
N ASP A 388 -12.18 14.73 -12.59
CA ASP A 388 -13.34 15.01 -11.74
C ASP A 388 -13.17 14.34 -10.37
N LYS A 389 -12.83 13.04 -10.36
CA LYS A 389 -12.69 12.30 -9.11
C LYS A 389 -11.50 12.74 -8.27
N VAL A 390 -10.32 12.97 -8.85
CA VAL A 390 -9.14 13.35 -8.07
C VAL A 390 -9.16 14.81 -7.62
N SER A 391 -9.94 15.67 -8.27
CA SER A 391 -10.19 17.04 -7.79
C SER A 391 -10.94 17.08 -6.46
N ASP A 392 -11.67 16.01 -6.13
CA ASP A 392 -12.39 15.83 -4.88
C ASP A 392 -11.47 15.40 -3.71
N LEU A 393 -10.19 15.10 -3.95
CA LEU A 393 -9.28 14.63 -2.90
C LEU A 393 -8.70 15.79 -2.09
N GLN A 394 -8.85 15.73 -0.77
CA GLN A 394 -8.02 16.48 0.18
C GLN A 394 -6.91 15.55 0.69
N LEU A 395 -5.66 16.00 0.68
CA LEU A 395 -4.54 15.24 1.20
C LEU A 395 -3.50 16.15 1.83
N VAL A 396 -3.06 15.79 3.03
CA VAL A 396 -2.00 16.46 3.79
C VAL A 396 -0.96 15.44 4.20
N ASN A 397 0.33 15.81 4.15
CA ASN A 397 1.43 14.95 4.58
C ASN A 397 2.47 15.78 5.34
N TYR A 398 2.42 15.70 6.67
CA TYR A 398 3.18 16.57 7.57
C TYR A 398 4.10 15.81 8.52
N ALA A 399 5.26 16.40 8.79
CA ALA A 399 6.17 15.92 9.81
C ALA A 399 5.86 16.55 11.19
N PHE A 400 5.45 15.73 12.14
CA PHE A 400 5.43 16.08 13.56
C PHE A 400 6.85 15.95 14.14
N THR A 401 7.51 17.08 14.40
CA THR A 401 8.93 17.16 14.77
C THR A 401 9.19 17.37 16.25
N SER A 402 8.14 17.48 17.09
CA SER A 402 8.35 17.73 18.53
C SER A 402 8.97 16.54 19.25
N PHE A 403 8.66 15.32 18.83
CA PHE A 403 9.27 14.08 19.31
C PHE A 403 8.95 12.90 18.39
N GLY A 404 9.69 11.80 18.56
CA GLY A 404 9.44 10.52 17.90
C GLY A 404 9.49 9.33 18.87
N LYS A 405 9.74 8.13 18.34
CA LYS A 405 9.74 6.89 19.14
C LYS A 405 10.76 6.89 20.27
N ALA A 406 11.85 7.65 20.16
CA ALA A 406 12.87 7.68 21.22
C ALA A 406 12.30 8.22 22.53
N LEU A 407 11.43 9.24 22.48
CA LEU A 407 10.78 9.79 23.67
C LEU A 407 9.58 8.93 24.10
N ILE A 408 8.76 8.46 23.15
CA ILE A 408 7.60 7.62 23.46
C ILE A 408 8.01 6.34 24.21
N LYS A 409 9.10 5.69 23.77
CA LYS A 409 9.63 4.49 24.42
C LYS A 409 10.20 4.74 25.82
N LYS A 410 10.72 5.94 26.10
CA LYS A 410 11.16 6.32 27.47
C LYS A 410 10.00 6.38 28.46
N LYS A 411 8.76 6.49 27.97
CA LYS A 411 7.53 6.41 28.77
C LYS A 411 6.94 5.00 28.80
N GLU A 412 7.69 4.00 28.33
CA GLU A 412 7.26 2.59 28.24
C GLU A 412 6.00 2.39 27.37
N LEU A 413 5.77 3.29 26.42
CA LEU A 413 4.67 3.22 25.47
C LEU A 413 5.15 2.70 24.11
N HIS A 414 4.33 1.86 23.47
CA HIS A 414 4.62 1.41 22.11
C HIS A 414 4.28 2.51 21.09
N PRO A 415 5.21 2.94 20.21
CA PRO A 415 5.01 4.10 19.34
C PRO A 415 3.84 3.98 18.37
N ASP A 416 3.61 2.78 17.83
CA ASP A 416 2.50 2.54 16.90
C ASP A 416 1.14 2.65 17.60
N THR A 417 1.01 2.01 18.76
CA THR A 417 -0.18 2.10 19.61
C THR A 417 -0.42 3.53 20.09
N PHE A 418 0.64 4.29 20.35
CA PHE A 418 0.54 5.70 20.67
C PHE A 418 -0.12 6.49 19.55
N VAL A 419 0.27 6.26 18.29
CA VAL A 419 -0.35 6.92 17.13
C VAL A 419 -1.81 6.50 16.95
N GLN A 420 -2.10 5.20 17.03
CA GLN A 420 -3.47 4.68 16.90
C GLN A 420 -4.43 5.25 17.96
N LEU A 421 -4.00 5.33 19.21
CA LEU A 421 -4.81 5.90 20.28
C LEU A 421 -4.96 7.42 20.14
N ALA A 422 -3.90 8.14 19.77
CA ALA A 422 -4.02 9.55 19.44
C ALA A 422 -5.02 9.81 18.32
N LEU A 423 -5.05 8.95 17.29
CA LEU A 423 -6.02 9.02 16.20
C LEU A 423 -7.45 8.76 16.67
N GLN A 424 -7.67 7.79 17.57
CA GLN A 424 -8.99 7.56 18.17
C GLN A 424 -9.46 8.79 18.95
N LEU A 425 -8.59 9.41 19.75
CA LEU A 425 -8.92 10.63 20.50
C LEU A 425 -9.18 11.81 19.57
N ALA A 426 -8.39 11.98 18.52
CA ALA A 426 -8.55 13.06 17.56
C ALA A 426 -9.87 12.95 16.77
N TYR A 427 -10.21 11.76 16.30
CA TYR A 427 -11.49 11.52 15.64
C TYR A 427 -12.65 11.78 16.59
N TYR A 428 -12.57 11.31 17.84
CA TYR A 428 -13.62 11.53 18.84
C TYR A 428 -13.81 13.02 19.16
N LYS A 429 -12.71 13.79 19.27
CA LYS A 429 -12.74 15.26 19.44
C LYS A 429 -13.43 15.96 18.27
N ASN A 430 -13.09 15.58 17.04
CA ASN A 430 -13.57 16.24 15.84
C ASN A 430 -15.03 15.90 15.51
N HIS A 431 -15.46 14.67 15.78
CA HIS A 431 -16.76 14.16 15.31
C HIS A 431 -17.74 13.81 16.44
N GLY A 432 -17.32 13.88 17.71
CA GLY A 432 -18.19 13.60 18.87
C GLY A 432 -18.65 12.15 19.00
N ARG A 433 -18.06 11.23 18.23
CA ARG A 433 -18.41 9.80 18.19
C ARG A 433 -17.19 8.91 17.96
N PRO A 434 -17.22 7.63 18.36
CA PRO A 434 -16.18 6.67 18.01
C PRO A 434 -16.06 6.47 16.49
N GLY A 435 -14.84 6.41 15.97
CA GLY A 435 -14.56 6.12 14.56
C GLY A 435 -14.07 4.69 14.37
N CYS A 436 -14.87 3.84 13.71
CA CYS A 436 -14.45 2.48 13.37
C CYS A 436 -13.16 2.52 12.53
N CYS A 437 -12.12 1.88 13.05
CA CYS A 437 -10.76 2.01 12.55
C CYS A 437 -10.20 0.66 12.13
N TYR A 438 -9.74 0.59 10.88
CA TYR A 438 -8.94 -0.48 10.34
C TYR A 438 -7.46 -0.10 10.49
N GLU A 439 -6.68 -0.99 11.07
CA GLU A 439 -5.23 -0.94 11.05
C GLU A 439 -4.67 -2.25 10.47
N THR A 440 -3.64 -2.13 9.63
CA THR A 440 -2.99 -3.29 9.01
C THR A 440 -2.08 -4.02 9.99
N ALA A 441 -2.33 -5.31 10.22
CA ALA A 441 -1.36 -6.24 10.83
C ALA A 441 -0.75 -7.14 9.75
N MET A 442 0.58 -7.15 9.60
CA MET A 442 1.23 -8.09 8.70
C MET A 442 1.18 -9.53 9.25
N THR A 443 0.89 -10.51 8.40
CA THR A 443 0.87 -11.94 8.74
C THR A 443 2.00 -12.72 8.07
N ARG A 444 3.07 -12.02 7.67
CA ARG A 444 4.25 -12.58 6.98
C ARG A 444 5.02 -13.64 7.77
N ARG A 445 4.66 -13.92 9.02
CA ARG A 445 5.18 -15.10 9.75
C ARG A 445 4.71 -16.42 9.14
N PHE A 446 3.67 -16.38 8.31
CA PHE A 446 3.09 -17.54 7.64
C PHE A 446 3.38 -17.52 6.14
N TYR A 447 3.37 -18.70 5.52
CA TYR A 447 3.54 -18.87 4.09
C TYR A 447 2.56 -17.99 3.30
N HIS A 448 3.09 -17.11 2.45
CA HIS A 448 2.33 -16.14 1.66
C HIS A 448 1.39 -15.26 2.49
N GLY A 449 1.71 -15.06 3.77
CA GLY A 449 0.95 -14.20 4.67
C GLY A 449 0.99 -12.75 4.19
N ARG A 450 -0.19 -12.14 4.05
CA ARG A 450 -0.37 -10.71 3.73
C ARG A 450 -0.75 -9.94 4.98
N THR A 451 -2.05 -9.76 5.20
CA THR A 451 -2.57 -8.87 6.24
C THR A 451 -3.75 -9.46 7.01
N GLU A 452 -3.92 -8.97 8.23
CA GLU A 452 -5.10 -9.08 9.08
C GLU A 452 -5.51 -7.66 9.54
N THR A 453 -6.74 -7.49 10.02
CA THR A 453 -7.26 -6.23 10.54
C THR A 453 -7.12 -6.16 12.06
N ILE A 454 -6.48 -5.10 12.56
CA ILE A 454 -6.62 -4.65 13.94
C ILE A 454 -7.76 -3.62 13.96
N ARG A 455 -8.75 -3.83 14.82
CA ARG A 455 -9.85 -2.88 15.03
C ARG A 455 -9.52 -1.94 16.19
N SER A 456 -8.88 -0.80 15.92
CA SER A 456 -8.34 0.10 16.96
C SER A 456 -9.41 0.77 17.83
N CYS A 457 -10.65 0.87 17.33
CA CYS A 457 -11.79 1.42 18.06
C CYS A 457 -12.35 0.37 19.04
N THR A 458 -11.72 0.29 20.22
CA THR A 458 -12.08 -0.64 21.29
C THR A 458 -12.92 0.04 22.36
N VAL A 459 -13.57 -0.75 23.22
CA VAL A 459 -14.26 -0.23 24.41
C VAL A 459 -13.28 0.58 25.27
N GLU A 460 -12.09 0.04 25.52
CA GLU A 460 -11.06 0.68 26.33
C GLU A 460 -10.57 2.00 25.71
N ALA A 461 -10.39 2.05 24.38
CA ALA A 461 -10.02 3.28 23.69
C ALA A 461 -11.12 4.36 23.80
N VAL A 462 -12.40 3.97 23.67
CA VAL A 462 -13.54 4.90 23.76
C VAL A 462 -13.75 5.39 25.19
N GLU A 463 -13.64 4.53 26.20
CA GLU A 463 -13.67 4.92 27.61
C GLU A 463 -12.58 5.94 27.92
N TRP A 464 -11.35 5.69 27.45
CA TRP A 464 -10.27 6.64 27.59
C TRP A 464 -10.53 7.96 26.84
N CYS A 465 -11.03 7.92 25.61
CA CYS A 465 -11.38 9.14 24.86
C CYS A 465 -12.41 10.00 25.60
N LYS A 466 -13.43 9.37 26.20
CA LYS A 466 -14.42 10.05 27.05
C LYS A 466 -13.77 10.71 28.26
N SER A 467 -12.90 10.01 28.99
CA SER A 467 -12.20 10.56 30.15
C SER A 467 -11.33 11.77 29.82
N MET A 468 -10.72 11.79 28.64
CA MET A 468 -9.87 12.90 28.18
C MET A 468 -10.67 14.18 27.91
N LEU A 469 -11.99 14.06 27.69
CA LEU A 469 -12.88 15.20 27.40
C LEU A 469 -13.79 15.55 28.58
N ASP A 470 -13.82 14.74 29.63
CA ASP A 470 -14.58 15.02 30.84
C ASP A 470 -13.78 15.95 31.77
N PRO A 471 -14.20 17.20 32.00
CA PRO A 471 -13.48 18.14 32.87
C PRO A 471 -13.48 17.73 34.34
N SER A 472 -14.38 16.82 34.76
CA SER A 472 -14.44 16.30 36.12
C SER A 472 -13.46 15.16 36.36
N ASP A 473 -12.88 14.59 35.31
CA ASP A 473 -11.98 13.44 35.41
C ASP A 473 -10.54 13.87 35.74
N SER A 474 -9.88 13.08 36.60
CA SER A 474 -8.52 13.35 37.07
C SER A 474 -7.48 12.89 36.06
N ASN A 475 -6.32 13.56 36.03
CA ASN A 475 -5.18 13.12 35.20
C ASN A 475 -4.73 11.69 35.55
N TYR A 476 -4.83 11.30 36.82
CA TYR A 476 -4.50 9.94 37.26
C TYR A 476 -5.43 8.90 36.64
N HIS A 477 -6.75 9.11 36.69
CA HIS A 477 -7.72 8.18 36.11
C HIS A 477 -7.65 8.13 34.58
N ARG A 478 -7.48 9.30 33.92
CA ARG A 478 -7.19 9.37 32.47
C ARG A 478 -5.96 8.55 32.09
N LEU A 479 -4.87 8.63 32.86
CA LEU A 479 -3.66 7.86 32.61
C LEU A 479 -3.89 6.35 32.79
N GLN A 480 -4.66 5.94 33.81
CA GLN A 480 -5.03 4.53 34.01
C GLN A 480 -5.84 3.98 32.83
N LEU A 481 -6.83 4.73 32.35
CA LEU A 481 -7.62 4.35 31.18
C LEU A 481 -6.77 4.31 29.90
N MET A 482 -5.84 5.26 29.74
CA MET A 482 -4.87 5.23 28.64
C MET A 482 -4.06 3.93 28.66
N HIS A 483 -3.49 3.55 29.81
CA HIS A 483 -2.73 2.29 29.92
C HIS A 483 -3.57 1.05 29.62
N LYS A 484 -4.85 1.01 30.01
CA LYS A 484 -5.76 -0.08 29.62
C LYS A 484 -5.96 -0.16 28.11
N ALA A 485 -6.18 0.99 27.46
CA ALA A 485 -6.30 1.06 26.00
C ALA A 485 -5.01 0.61 25.30
N PHE A 486 -3.83 1.02 25.81
CA PHE A 486 -2.53 0.54 25.32
C PHE A 486 -2.39 -0.98 25.45
N ALA A 487 -2.73 -1.54 26.61
CA ALA A 487 -2.63 -2.98 26.84
C ALA A 487 -3.55 -3.76 25.89
N LYS A 488 -4.79 -3.31 25.71
CA LYS A 488 -5.75 -3.90 24.78
C LYS A 488 -5.24 -3.88 23.34
N HIS A 489 -4.84 -2.71 22.85
CA HIS A 489 -4.35 -2.56 21.47
C HIS A 489 -3.11 -3.41 21.20
N ASN A 490 -2.12 -3.38 22.10
CA ASN A 490 -0.92 -4.21 21.98
C ASN A 490 -1.22 -5.71 21.97
N LYS A 491 -2.18 -6.16 22.78
CA LYS A 491 -2.64 -7.56 22.79
C LYS A 491 -3.26 -7.93 21.44
N MET A 492 -4.18 -7.11 20.92
CA MET A 492 -4.84 -7.36 19.63
C MET A 492 -3.85 -7.37 18.47
N ARG A 493 -2.91 -6.43 18.43
CA ARG A 493 -1.84 -6.40 17.43
C ARG A 493 -1.05 -7.70 17.41
N LYS A 494 -0.58 -8.16 18.58
CA LYS A 494 0.12 -9.44 18.71
C LYS A 494 -0.75 -10.62 18.27
N GLU A 495 -2.03 -10.64 18.60
CA GLU A 495 -2.94 -11.69 18.17
C GLU A 495 -3.11 -11.70 16.64
N CYS A 496 -3.33 -10.55 16.02
CA CYS A 496 -3.50 -10.42 14.57
C CYS A 496 -2.24 -10.82 13.80
N GLU A 497 -1.07 -10.33 14.21
CA GLU A 497 0.24 -10.70 13.62
C GLU A 497 0.52 -12.22 13.70
N ASN A 498 -0.07 -12.91 14.68
CA ASN A 498 0.06 -14.36 14.86
C ASN A 498 -1.14 -15.14 14.30
N GLY A 499 -1.92 -14.54 13.39
CA GLY A 499 -3.02 -15.21 12.68
C GLY A 499 -4.21 -15.56 13.58
N LYS A 500 -4.40 -14.79 14.67
CA LYS A 500 -5.53 -14.93 15.61
C LYS A 500 -6.49 -13.74 15.57
N GLY A 501 -6.41 -12.90 14.52
CA GLY A 501 -7.46 -11.95 14.21
C GLY A 501 -8.71 -12.67 13.70
N PHE A 502 -9.79 -11.91 13.46
CA PHE A 502 -11.08 -12.49 13.10
C PHE A 502 -11.66 -11.95 11.79
N ASP A 503 -11.25 -10.78 11.31
CA ASP A 503 -11.84 -10.17 10.11
C ASP A 503 -11.64 -11.06 8.88
N ARG A 504 -10.43 -11.57 8.64
CA ARG A 504 -10.19 -12.52 7.54
C ARG A 504 -10.90 -13.86 7.74
N HIS A 505 -11.05 -14.31 8.98
CA HIS A 505 -11.79 -15.54 9.29
C HIS A 505 -13.29 -15.38 8.95
N LEU A 506 -13.92 -14.28 9.35
CA LEU A 506 -15.31 -13.98 9.01
C LEU A 506 -15.49 -13.82 7.49
N LEU A 507 -14.54 -13.21 6.78
CA LEU A 507 -14.56 -13.17 5.32
C LEU A 507 -14.53 -14.59 4.72
N GLY A 508 -13.63 -15.46 5.22
CA GLY A 508 -13.55 -16.84 4.77
C GLY A 508 -14.87 -17.60 4.93
N LEU A 509 -15.56 -17.44 6.07
CA LEU A 509 -16.87 -18.04 6.30
C LEU A 509 -17.95 -17.50 5.35
N GLN A 510 -17.90 -16.21 5.01
CA GLN A 510 -18.82 -15.59 4.07
C GLN A 510 -18.63 -16.17 2.67
N ILE A 511 -17.39 -16.29 2.22
CA ILE A 511 -17.06 -16.84 0.90
C ILE A 511 -17.47 -18.31 0.81
N ILE A 512 -17.26 -19.10 1.88
CA ILE A 512 -17.73 -20.49 1.93
C ILE A 512 -19.25 -20.58 1.75
N ALA A 513 -20.01 -19.73 2.43
CA ALA A 513 -21.47 -19.69 2.26
C ALA A 513 -21.86 -19.35 0.82
N GLN A 514 -21.17 -18.38 0.19
CA GLN A 514 -21.39 -18.01 -1.21
C GLN A 514 -21.05 -19.15 -2.18
N GLU A 515 -19.91 -19.83 -2.01
CA GLU A 515 -19.50 -20.98 -2.83
C GLU A 515 -20.49 -22.15 -2.74
N GLN A 516 -21.21 -22.27 -1.62
CA GLN A 516 -22.27 -23.26 -1.42
C GLN A 516 -23.65 -22.83 -1.96
N GLY A 517 -23.75 -21.64 -2.55
CA GLY A 517 -25.03 -21.09 -3.03
C GLY A 517 -26.01 -20.75 -1.90
N LEU A 518 -25.52 -20.58 -0.67
CA LEU A 518 -26.34 -20.21 0.48
C LEU A 518 -26.64 -18.70 0.45
N PRO A 519 -27.80 -18.27 1.00
CA PRO A 519 -28.05 -16.85 1.19
C PRO A 519 -27.01 -16.24 2.13
N VAL A 520 -26.74 -14.93 1.97
CA VAL A 520 -25.83 -14.20 2.84
C VAL A 520 -26.29 -14.36 4.30
N PRO A 521 -25.45 -14.92 5.20
CA PRO A 521 -25.86 -15.13 6.58
C PRO A 521 -26.23 -13.83 7.28
N GLU A 522 -27.23 -13.90 8.17
CA GLU A 522 -27.78 -12.75 8.89
C GLU A 522 -26.72 -11.92 9.62
N LEU A 523 -25.64 -12.56 10.10
CA LEU A 523 -24.47 -11.90 10.69
C LEU A 523 -23.92 -10.76 9.83
N TYR A 524 -23.82 -10.95 8.51
CA TYR A 524 -23.24 -9.97 7.59
C TYR A 524 -24.25 -8.89 7.16
N LEU A 525 -25.54 -9.13 7.39
CA LEU A 525 -26.63 -8.19 7.11
C LEU A 525 -26.99 -7.35 8.34
N ASP A 526 -26.49 -7.72 9.52
CA ASP A 526 -26.67 -6.95 10.75
C ASP A 526 -26.04 -5.57 10.61
N LYS A 527 -26.75 -4.53 11.07
CA LYS A 527 -26.26 -3.16 11.10
C LYS A 527 -24.95 -3.05 11.87
N ALA A 528 -24.77 -3.87 12.91
CA ALA A 528 -23.56 -3.94 13.70
C ALA A 528 -22.31 -4.32 12.86
N PHE A 529 -22.47 -5.19 11.86
CA PHE A 529 -21.37 -5.59 10.99
C PHE A 529 -20.83 -4.40 10.21
N THR A 530 -21.71 -3.64 9.56
CA THR A 530 -21.34 -2.43 8.80
C THR A 530 -20.89 -1.28 9.72
N ALA A 531 -21.60 -1.02 10.82
CA ALA A 531 -21.28 0.07 11.75
C ALA A 531 -19.88 -0.08 12.38
N SER A 532 -19.46 -1.32 12.63
CA SER A 532 -18.11 -1.63 13.12
C SER A 532 -17.03 -1.68 12.04
N GLY A 533 -17.37 -1.35 10.79
CA GLY A 533 -16.45 -1.25 9.65
C GLY A 533 -16.45 -2.44 8.68
N GLY A 534 -17.17 -3.52 9.01
CA GLY A 534 -17.28 -4.70 8.15
C GLY A 534 -17.82 -4.38 6.74
N GLY A 535 -17.36 -5.14 5.75
CA GLY A 535 -17.75 -4.93 4.34
C GLY A 535 -17.10 -3.71 3.69
N GLY A 536 -15.99 -3.22 4.24
CA GLY A 536 -15.28 -2.06 3.71
C GLY A 536 -15.85 -0.71 4.16
N ASN A 537 -16.35 -0.62 5.40
CA ASN A 537 -17.02 0.57 5.93
C ASN A 537 -16.22 1.29 7.03
N PHE A 538 -14.90 1.09 7.09
CA PHE A 538 -14.07 1.77 8.07
C PHE A 538 -13.93 3.26 7.75
N VAL A 539 -14.36 4.12 8.66
CA VAL A 539 -14.20 5.58 8.54
C VAL A 539 -12.76 6.03 8.78
N LEU A 540 -11.93 5.17 9.39
CA LEU A 540 -10.49 5.35 9.52
C LEU A 540 -9.79 4.13 8.90
N SER A 541 -9.16 4.31 7.74
CA SER A 541 -8.35 3.28 7.09
C SER A 541 -6.87 3.60 7.29
N THR A 542 -6.15 2.75 8.04
CA THR A 542 -4.83 3.12 8.58
C THR A 542 -3.78 2.03 8.43
N SER A 543 -2.51 2.47 8.40
CA SER A 543 -1.36 1.58 8.49
C SER A 543 -0.11 2.32 8.95
N LEU A 544 0.67 1.69 9.80
CA LEU A 544 2.09 2.00 9.97
C LEU A 544 2.84 1.62 8.69
N THR A 545 3.66 2.53 8.17
CA THR A 545 4.55 2.31 7.02
C THR A 545 5.98 1.97 7.47
N GLY A 546 6.16 1.71 8.76
CA GLY A 546 7.39 1.26 9.38
C GLY A 546 8.17 2.38 10.07
N TYR A 547 9.44 2.09 10.30
CA TYR A 547 10.36 2.95 11.04
C TYR A 547 11.39 3.62 10.13
N TYR A 548 11.01 3.83 8.87
CA TYR A 548 11.85 4.33 7.78
C TYR A 548 11.45 5.76 7.40
N ARG A 549 12.18 6.37 6.47
CA ARG A 549 11.86 7.74 6.04
C ARG A 549 10.71 7.84 5.05
N PHE A 550 10.50 6.79 4.25
CA PHE A 550 9.39 6.69 3.32
C PHE A 550 8.03 6.60 4.06
N ASN A 551 7.06 7.39 3.59
CA ASN A 551 5.68 7.31 4.02
C ASN A 551 4.78 7.21 2.79
N GLY A 552 4.02 6.12 2.72
CA GLY A 552 3.06 5.85 1.67
C GLY A 552 1.64 5.82 2.23
N CYS A 553 0.65 5.90 1.35
CA CYS A 553 -0.75 5.85 1.72
C CYS A 553 -1.60 5.28 0.59
N ALA A 554 -2.82 4.89 0.96
CA ALA A 554 -3.94 4.72 0.06
C ALA A 554 -5.03 5.76 0.40
N LEU A 555 -6.00 5.91 -0.49
CA LEU A 555 -7.11 6.85 -0.28
C LEU A 555 -8.15 6.30 0.71
N PRO A 556 -9.12 7.11 1.18
CA PRO A 556 -10.13 6.66 2.13
C PRO A 556 -10.95 5.49 1.60
N MET A 557 -11.25 4.53 2.48
CA MET A 557 -12.04 3.33 2.15
C MET A 557 -13.51 3.67 1.84
N VAL A 558 -14.06 4.70 2.51
CA VAL A 558 -15.42 5.20 2.31
C VAL A 558 -15.41 6.71 2.05
N ARG A 559 -16.47 7.21 1.41
CA ARG A 559 -16.61 8.65 1.10
C ARG A 559 -16.58 9.53 2.35
N HIS A 560 -17.17 9.09 3.45
CA HIS A 560 -17.27 9.82 4.72
C HIS A 560 -16.19 9.38 5.73
N GLY A 561 -15.00 9.04 5.22
CA GLY A 561 -13.91 8.54 6.03
C GLY A 561 -12.57 9.14 5.62
N TYR A 562 -11.52 8.65 6.28
CA TYR A 562 -10.15 9.09 6.10
C TYR A 562 -9.24 7.91 5.78
N GLY A 563 -8.21 8.19 4.97
CA GLY A 563 -6.99 7.38 4.94
C GLY A 563 -5.95 8.04 5.85
N PHE A 564 -5.43 7.34 6.85
CA PHE A 564 -4.43 7.87 7.78
C PHE A 564 -3.23 6.93 7.93
N PHE A 565 -2.08 7.33 7.40
CA PHE A 565 -0.87 6.50 7.31
C PHE A 565 0.31 7.23 7.93
N TYR A 566 1.24 6.50 8.53
CA TYR A 566 2.33 7.14 9.25
C TYR A 566 3.62 6.31 9.27
N SER A 567 4.75 7.02 9.28
CA SER A 567 6.08 6.46 9.56
C SER A 567 6.62 7.05 10.86
N ILE A 568 7.34 6.23 11.64
CA ILE A 568 7.82 6.64 12.97
C ILE A 568 9.35 6.60 13.02
N ARG A 569 9.95 7.77 13.27
CA ARG A 569 11.40 7.93 13.43
C ARG A 569 11.76 8.21 14.89
N ASP A 570 13.05 8.28 15.19
CA ASP A 570 13.52 8.52 16.56
C ASP A 570 13.07 9.89 17.10
N ASP A 571 13.11 10.91 16.26
CA ASP A 571 12.88 12.31 16.58
C ASP A 571 11.55 12.88 16.06
N ARG A 572 10.87 12.17 15.15
CA ARG A 572 9.65 12.66 14.48
C ARG A 572 8.68 11.56 14.05
N ILE A 573 7.46 11.96 13.72
CA ILE A 573 6.42 11.12 13.10
C ILE A 573 5.96 11.82 11.82
N LEU A 574 6.01 11.14 10.68
CA LEU A 574 5.46 11.66 9.42
C LEU A 574 4.05 11.06 9.26
N ALA A 575 3.04 11.89 9.06
CA ALA A 575 1.65 11.46 8.94
C ALA A 575 1.04 11.97 7.62
N VAL A 576 0.42 11.06 6.87
CA VAL A 576 -0.41 11.37 5.71
C VAL A 576 -1.86 11.17 6.09
N CYS A 577 -2.69 12.18 5.87
CA CYS A 577 -4.12 12.12 6.06
C CYS A 577 -4.82 12.49 4.74
N SER A 578 -5.85 11.74 4.36
CA SER A 578 -6.66 12.00 3.17
C SER A 578 -8.14 11.91 3.48
N SER A 579 -8.96 12.70 2.78
CA SER A 579 -10.42 12.72 2.83
C SER A 579 -10.99 13.19 1.49
N TRP A 580 -12.32 13.19 1.35
CA TRP A 580 -13.01 13.67 0.16
C TRP A 580 -13.68 15.02 0.45
N ASN A 581 -13.36 16.06 -0.32
CA ASN A 581 -13.92 17.42 -0.20
C ASN A 581 -15.46 17.41 -0.31
N SER A 582 -16.02 16.49 -1.08
CA SER A 582 -17.45 16.28 -1.25
C SER A 582 -18.16 15.73 -0.02
N CYS A 583 -17.43 15.37 1.04
CA CYS A 583 -18.00 15.00 2.34
C CYS A 583 -17.76 16.14 3.35
N PRO A 584 -18.82 16.89 3.73
CA PRO A 584 -18.68 18.01 4.66
C PRO A 584 -18.34 17.58 6.09
N GLU A 585 -18.49 16.29 6.42
CA GLU A 585 -18.09 15.75 7.73
C GLU A 585 -16.58 15.58 7.87
N THR A 586 -15.83 15.44 6.76
CA THR A 586 -14.41 15.07 6.80
C THR A 586 -13.49 16.20 6.39
N ASP A 587 -12.43 16.44 7.17
CA ASP A 587 -11.37 17.39 6.83
C ASP A 587 -10.00 16.84 7.25
N ALA A 588 -9.18 16.47 6.27
CA ALA A 588 -7.89 15.82 6.48
C ALA A 588 -6.89 16.73 7.21
N GLU A 589 -6.91 18.04 6.94
CA GLU A 589 -6.08 19.04 7.59
C GLU A 589 -6.40 19.10 9.08
N VAL A 590 -7.70 19.24 9.39
CA VAL A 590 -8.19 19.35 10.76
C VAL A 590 -7.89 18.07 11.53
N LEU A 591 -8.15 16.88 10.96
CA LEU A 591 -7.83 15.62 11.63
C LEU A 591 -6.33 15.48 11.89
N CYS A 592 -5.48 15.78 10.91
CA CYS A 592 -4.02 15.65 11.08
C CYS A 592 -3.50 16.57 12.19
N ARG A 593 -3.94 17.83 12.23
CA ARG A 593 -3.57 18.77 13.29
C ARG A 593 -4.09 18.34 14.66
N THR A 594 -5.33 17.87 14.74
CA THR A 594 -5.89 17.35 16.01
C THR A 594 -5.09 16.14 16.50
N VAL A 595 -4.64 15.25 15.61
CA VAL A 595 -3.75 14.13 15.98
C VAL A 595 -2.45 14.64 16.58
N PHE A 596 -1.80 15.63 15.98
CA PHE A 596 -0.56 16.21 16.51
C PHE A 596 -0.76 16.86 17.87
N GLN A 597 -1.90 17.52 18.09
CA GLN A 597 -2.25 18.01 19.42
C GLN A 597 -2.45 16.85 20.41
N CYS A 598 -3.12 15.78 19.99
CA CYS A 598 -3.32 14.60 20.84
C CYS A 598 -1.99 13.90 21.20
N PHE A 599 -0.99 13.93 20.32
CA PHE A 599 0.36 13.47 20.69
C PHE A 599 0.91 14.26 21.88
N GLN A 600 0.80 15.59 21.85
CA GLN A 600 1.25 16.44 22.96
C GLN A 600 0.46 16.17 24.24
N ASP A 601 -0.87 16.13 24.15
CA ASP A 601 -1.76 15.89 25.28
C ASP A 601 -1.45 14.56 25.98
N MET A 602 -1.28 13.48 25.19
CA MET A 602 -0.94 12.15 25.69
C MET A 602 0.42 12.13 26.39
N LEU A 603 1.42 12.80 25.83
CA LEU A 603 2.74 12.86 26.45
C LEU A 603 2.71 13.68 27.75
N GLN A 604 2.02 14.83 27.75
CA GLN A 604 1.84 15.66 28.94
C GLN A 604 1.13 14.90 30.06
N LEU A 605 0.13 14.07 29.73
CA LEU A 605 -0.56 13.21 30.70
C LEU A 605 0.40 12.27 31.45
N THR A 606 1.42 11.73 30.77
CA THR A 606 2.45 10.88 31.41
C THR A 606 3.41 11.63 32.33
N VAL A 607 3.42 12.96 32.29
CA VAL A 607 4.26 13.79 33.17
C VAL A 607 3.43 14.32 34.32
N ALA A 608 2.22 14.82 34.04
CA ALA A 608 1.36 15.49 35.00
C ALA A 608 0.76 14.56 36.06
N ALA A 609 0.64 13.25 35.79
CA ALA A 609 0.10 12.28 36.76
C ALA A 609 1.13 11.78 37.80
N HIS A 610 2.41 12.18 37.66
CA HIS A 610 3.45 11.93 38.67
C HIS A 610 3.61 13.09 39.67
N LEU A 611 2.89 14.18 39.45
CA LEU A 611 2.73 15.32 40.34
C LEU A 611 1.36 15.21 41.02
#